data_AF-A0A7X4C2F0-F1
#
_entry.id   AF-A0A7X4C2F0-F1
#
_cell.length_a   1.000
_cell.length_b   1.000
_cell.length_c   1.000
_cell.angle_alpha   90.00
_cell.angle_beta   90.00
_cell.angle_gamma   90.00
#
_symmetry.space_group_name_H-M   'P 1'
#
loop_
_entity.id
_entity.type
_entity.pdbx_description
1 polymer ?
#
loop_
_entity_poly.entity_id
_entity_poly.type
_entity_poly.pdbx_seq_one_letter_code
_entity_poly.pdbx_strand_id
1 'polypeptide(L)' 'MTPWLTVLGIGEDGLDPAGRAIVESAEFLVGGKRHLALAGAGPAERMTWQRPLSRT' A
#
# COMPACT_ATOMS: atom_id res chain seq x y z
N MET A 1 -22.45 -2.52 3.10
CA MET A 1 -21.40 -2.79 2.09
C MET A 1 -20.08 -2.80 2.82
N THR A 2 -19.21 -3.78 2.56
CA THR A 2 -17.85 -3.80 3.12
C THR A 2 -16.96 -2.86 2.30
N PRO A 3 -16.16 -1.97 2.91
CA PRO A 3 -15.22 -1.15 2.16
C PRO A 3 -14.23 -2.04 1.41
N TRP A 4 -14.06 -1.80 0.10
CA TRP A 4 -13.18 -2.59 -0.77
C TRP A 4 -11.81 -1.91 -1.01
N LEU A 5 -11.68 -0.65 -0.62
CA LEU A 5 -10.47 0.16 -0.80
C LEU A 5 -10.16 0.92 0.49
N THR A 6 -8.92 0.82 0.94
CA THR A 6 -8.36 1.64 2.00
C THR A 6 -7.21 2.45 1.44
N VAL A 7 -7.21 3.76 1.65
CA VAL A 7 -6.11 4.65 1.25
C VAL A 7 -5.28 4.99 2.48
N LEU A 8 -4.00 4.61 2.46
CA LEU A 8 -3.06 4.87 3.54
C LEU A 8 -2.06 5.95 3.12
N GLY A 9 -1.87 6.94 3.99
CA GLY A 9 -0.74 7.86 3.91
C GLY A 9 0.51 7.18 4.47
N ILE A 10 1.65 7.36 3.81
CA ILE A 10 2.95 6.87 4.29
C ILE A 10 3.90 8.06 4.40
N GLY A 11 4.33 8.35 5.62
CA GLY A 11 5.33 9.38 5.90
C GLY A 11 6.73 8.95 5.48
N GLU A 12 7.70 9.83 5.63
CA GLU A 12 9.11 9.48 5.38
C GLU A 12 9.63 8.42 6.35
N ASP A 13 9.09 8.37 7.57
CA ASP A 13 9.37 7.35 8.59
C ASP A 13 8.62 6.03 8.37
N GLY A 14 7.81 5.92 7.31
CA GLY A 14 7.04 4.74 6.98
C GLY A 14 5.64 4.73 7.62
N LEU A 15 5.14 3.52 7.91
CA LEU A 15 3.82 3.28 8.48
C LEU A 15 3.85 3.28 10.01
N ASP A 16 2.84 3.91 10.61
CA ASP A 16 2.51 3.74 12.02
C ASP A 16 1.92 2.33 12.29
N PRO A 17 1.73 1.94 13.56
CA PRO A 17 1.21 0.60 13.88
C PRO A 17 -0.17 0.31 13.27
N ALA A 18 -1.04 1.30 13.16
CA ALA A 18 -2.38 1.13 12.60
C ALA A 18 -2.32 0.86 11.09
N GLY A 19 -1.54 1.65 10.36
CA GLY A 19 -1.30 1.46 8.93
C GLY A 19 -0.60 0.13 8.63
N ARG A 20 0.33 -0.29 9.50
CA ARG A 20 0.99 -1.59 9.37
C ARG A 20 0.01 -2.76 9.49
N ALA A 21 -0.87 -2.73 10.49
CA ALA A 21 -1.89 -3.77 10.66
C ALA A 21 -2.82 -3.88 9.43
N ILE A 22 -3.19 -2.74 8.83
CA ILE A 22 -3.98 -2.72 7.59
C ILE A 22 -3.19 -3.38 6.44
N VAL A 23 -1.93 -3.00 6.25
CA VAL A 23 -1.05 -3.58 5.22
C VAL A 23 -0.84 -5.09 5.41
N GLU A 24 -0.71 -5.56 6.64
CA GLU A 24 -0.55 -6.99 6.96
C GLU A 24 -1.81 -7.81 6.65
N SER A 25 -2.99 -7.20 6.81
CA SER A 25 -4.28 -7.81 6.45
C SER A 25 -4.65 -7.71 4.97
N ALA A 26 -3.94 -6.88 4.20
CA ALA A 26 -4.27 -6.63 2.81
C ALA A 26 -3.90 -7.83 1.93
N GLU A 27 -4.81 -8.21 1.02
CA GLU A 27 -4.53 -9.22 0.00
C GLU A 27 -3.76 -8.62 -1.19
N PHE A 28 -3.98 -7.33 -1.47
CA PHE A 28 -3.41 -6.63 -2.61
C PHE A 28 -3.01 -5.19 -2.23
N LEU A 29 -1.79 -4.79 -2.61
CA LEU A 29 -1.24 -3.47 -2.36
C LEU A 29 -0.86 -2.78 -3.67
N VAL A 30 -1.44 -1.60 -3.89
CA VAL A 30 -1.12 -0.74 -5.03
C VAL A 30 -0.46 0.53 -4.53
N GLY A 31 0.64 0.93 -5.17
CA GLY A 31 1.27 2.20 -4.85
C GLY A 31 2.49 2.50 -5.69
N GLY A 32 3.09 3.67 -5.42
CA GLY A 32 4.38 4.02 -6.03
C GLY A 32 5.51 3.18 -5.47
N LYS A 33 6.55 2.94 -6.27
CA LYS A 33 7.74 2.16 -5.88
C LYS A 33 8.30 2.56 -4.50
N ARG A 34 8.40 3.86 -4.20
CA ARG A 34 8.86 4.36 -2.89
C ARG A 34 7.92 3.97 -1.74
N HIS A 35 6.60 4.14 -1.91
CA HIS A 35 5.63 3.80 -0.87
C HIS A 35 5.56 2.29 -0.62
N LEU A 36 5.58 1.48 -1.69
CA LEU A 36 5.60 0.02 -1.56
C LEU A 36 6.87 -0.48 -0.85
N ALA A 37 8.02 0.17 -1.07
CA ALA A 37 9.24 -0.14 -0.35
C ALA A 37 9.13 0.22 1.15
N LEU A 38 8.54 1.37 1.48
CA LEU A 38 8.32 1.82 2.86
C LEU A 38 7.26 0.99 3.60
N ALA A 39 6.31 0.40 2.89
CA ALA A 39 5.31 -0.50 3.46
C ALA A 39 5.91 -1.83 3.96
N GLY A 40 7.15 -2.15 3.58
CA GLY A 40 7.83 -3.38 3.97
C GLY A 40 7.36 -4.61 3.21
N ALA A 41 7.90 -5.78 3.59
CA ALA A 41 7.52 -7.08 3.06
C ALA A 41 6.27 -7.63 3.76
N GLY A 42 5.52 -8.51 3.08
CA GLY A 42 4.28 -9.10 3.59
C GLY A 42 3.62 -9.98 2.54
N PRO A 43 2.54 -10.71 2.89
CA PRO A 43 1.94 -11.72 2.02
C PRO A 43 1.16 -11.12 0.83
N ALA A 44 0.79 -9.85 0.90
CA ALA A 44 0.02 -9.17 -0.13
C ALA A 44 0.72 -9.21 -1.50
N GLU A 45 -0.06 -9.46 -2.55
CA GLU A 45 0.39 -9.20 -3.91
C GLU A 45 0.61 -7.69 -4.08
N ARG A 46 1.66 -7.32 -4.83
CA ARG A 46 2.11 -5.93 -4.95
C ARG A 46 2.15 -5.48 -6.40
N MET A 47 1.47 -4.38 -6.69
CA MET A 47 1.48 -3.73 -7.98
C MET A 47 2.03 -2.31 -7.87
N THR A 48 3.15 -2.05 -8.55
CA THR A 48 3.65 -0.69 -8.69
C THR A 48 2.82 0.05 -9.73
N TRP A 49 2.25 1.19 -9.37
CA TRP A 49 1.50 2.00 -10.33
C TRP A 49 2.42 2.72 -11.33
N GLN A 50 1.93 2.93 -12.55
CA GLN A 50 2.62 3.71 -13.56
C GLN A 50 2.42 5.22 -13.36
N ARG A 51 3.22 6.01 -14.08
CA ARG A 51 3.02 7.46 -14.22
C ARG A 51 2.67 7.77 -15.68
N PRO A 52 1.49 8.34 -15.99
CA PRO A 52 0.38 8.66 -15.07
C PRO A 52 -0.31 7.39 -14.55
N LEU A 53 -1.07 7.52 -13.45
CA LEU A 53 -1.79 6.42 -12.80
C LEU A 53 -2.70 5.65 -13.77
N SER A 54 -3.31 6.36 -14.73
CA SER A 54 -4.18 5.78 -15.78
C SER A 54 -3.51 4.76 -16.71
N ARG A 55 -2.20 4.52 -16.58
CA ARG A 55 -1.47 3.48 -17.31
C ARG A 55 -1.14 2.23 -16.46
N THR A 56 -1.67 2.16 -15.24
CA THR A 56 -1.57 0.98 -14.37
C THR A 56 -2.73 0.06 -14.65
#